data_AF-A0A923MJS9-F1
#
_entry.id   AF-A0A923MJS9-F1
#
_cell.length_a   1.000
_cell.length_b   1.000
_cell.length_c   1.000
_cell.angle_alpha   90.00
_cell.angle_beta   90.00
_cell.angle_gamma   90.00
#
_symmetry.space_group_name_H-M   'P 1'
#
loop_
_entity.id
_entity.type
_entity.pdbx_description
1 polymer ?
#
loop_
_entity_poly.entity_id
_entity_poly.type
_entity_poly.pdbx_seq_one_letter_code
_entity_poly.pdbx_strand_id
1 'polypeptide(L)'
;MKCIKKMNDFVLGILMILLSAFLVFGKITETEVKTGQGGFLVRSDVWLRMMGVFLVIVAVILIIRSFGKKEGEEAEGFHFYLDSTVVAVIVSLIVYALALPKVGFMITTFLMCLYLVILFSVKEQSLTFRTVPKALWGKLLVKGVLSAAVMLAVFWFIFGKLLSVQFPTFSLFG
;
A
#
# COMPACT_ATOMS: atom_id res chain seq x y z
N MET A 1 -3.47 33.93 18.54
CA MET A 1 -4.13 32.62 18.76
C MET A 1 -3.64 31.64 17.71
N LYS A 2 -2.72 30.72 18.04
CA LYS A 2 -2.39 29.60 17.13
C LYS A 2 -3.48 28.55 17.33
N CYS A 3 -4.50 28.56 16.47
CA CYS A 3 -5.61 27.60 16.54
C CYS A 3 -5.19 26.17 16.16
N ILE A 4 -4.07 26.01 15.45
CA ILE A 4 -3.51 24.71 15.06
C ILE A 4 -2.42 24.35 16.07
N LYS A 5 -2.66 23.30 16.86
CA LYS A 5 -1.70 22.81 17.86
C LYS A 5 -0.88 21.63 17.35
N LYS A 6 -1.47 20.75 16.55
CA LYS A 6 -0.76 19.64 15.88
C LYS A 6 -0.69 19.85 14.38
N MET A 7 0.33 20.56 13.94
CA MET A 7 0.47 20.92 12.52
C MET A 7 0.65 19.68 11.62
N ASN A 8 1.25 18.60 12.13
CA ASN A 8 1.37 17.35 11.39
C ASN A 8 0.03 16.71 11.04
N ASP A 9 -0.87 16.55 12.03
CA ASP A 9 -2.21 15.97 11.83
C ASP A 9 -3.05 16.84 10.89
N PHE A 10 -2.90 18.17 10.98
CA PHE A 10 -3.56 19.12 10.08
C PHE A 10 -3.11 18.97 8.62
N VAL A 11 -1.80 19.03 8.38
CA VAL A 11 -1.20 18.94 7.04
C VAL A 11 -1.49 17.58 6.42
N LEU A 12 -1.38 16.50 7.21
CA LEU A 12 -1.70 15.15 6.75
C LEU A 12 -3.19 15.02 6.38
N GLY A 13 -4.08 15.61 7.19
CA GLY A 13 -5.51 15.67 6.89
C GLY A 13 -5.83 16.41 5.59
N ILE A 14 -5.22 17.57 5.36
CA ILE A 14 -5.39 18.32 4.09
C ILE A 14 -4.87 17.50 2.90
N LEU A 15 -3.68 16.91 3.04
CA LEU A 15 -3.10 16.07 1.99
C LEU A 15 -4.00 14.86 1.67
N MET A 16 -4.59 14.24 2.68
CA MET A 16 -5.55 13.14 2.52
C MET A 16 -6.84 13.59 1.80
N ILE A 17 -7.34 14.79 2.06
CA ILE A 17 -8.49 15.35 1.34
C ILE A 17 -8.15 15.55 -0.14
N LEU A 18 -7.00 16.15 -0.44
CA LEU A 18 -6.54 16.36 -1.81
C LEU A 18 -6.38 15.04 -2.57
N LEU A 19 -5.74 14.05 -1.92
CA LEU A 19 -5.57 12.70 -2.49
C LEU A 19 -6.92 12.01 -2.70
N SER A 20 -7.84 12.11 -1.74
CA SER A 20 -9.19 11.56 -1.88
C SER A 20 -9.94 12.20 -3.06
N ALA A 21 -9.90 13.53 -3.18
CA ALA A 21 -10.53 14.22 -4.29
C ALA A 21 -9.96 13.74 -5.64
N PHE A 22 -8.64 13.55 -5.71
CA PHE A 22 -7.99 12.97 -6.88
C PHE A 22 -8.45 11.53 -7.15
N LEU A 23 -8.60 10.68 -6.14
CA LEU A 23 -9.05 9.29 -6.30
C LEU A 23 -10.53 9.17 -6.69
N VAL A 24 -11.40 10.06 -6.19
CA VAL A 24 -12.84 10.02 -6.45
C VAL A 24 -13.19 10.66 -7.80
N PHE A 25 -12.56 11.79 -8.12
CA PHE A 25 -12.87 12.58 -9.31
C PHE A 25 -11.87 12.39 -10.45
N GLY A 26 -10.69 11.86 -10.18
CA GLY A 26 -9.70 11.55 -11.21
C GLY A 26 -10.17 10.40 -12.08
N LYS A 27 -10.18 10.62 -13.39
CA LYS A 27 -10.36 9.56 -14.39
C LYS A 27 -9.09 8.71 -14.52
N ILE A 28 -8.72 8.03 -13.43
CA ILE A 28 -7.47 7.27 -13.32
C ILE A 28 -7.62 5.87 -13.94
N THR A 29 -8.85 5.34 -14.01
CA THR A 29 -9.14 4.02 -14.54
C THR A 29 -10.24 4.07 -15.60
N GLU A 30 -10.09 3.25 -16.63
CA GLU A 30 -11.13 3.03 -17.62
C GLU A 30 -12.28 2.25 -16.98
N THR A 31 -13.51 2.73 -17.17
CA THR A 31 -14.75 2.10 -16.68
C THR A 31 -15.15 0.86 -17.48
N GLU A 32 -14.45 0.58 -18.59
CA GLU A 32 -14.72 -0.53 -19.48
C GLU A 32 -13.88 -1.75 -19.10
N VAL A 33 -14.49 -2.65 -18.35
CA VAL A 33 -13.97 -4.01 -18.22
C VAL A 33 -14.19 -4.67 -19.59
N LYS A 34 -13.12 -4.86 -20.38
CA LYS A 34 -13.19 -5.49 -21.73
C LYS A 34 -13.84 -6.87 -21.73
N THR A 35 -13.94 -7.50 -20.57
CA THR A 35 -14.66 -8.75 -20.34
C THR A 35 -15.71 -8.48 -19.28
N GLY A 36 -17.00 -8.67 -19.59
CA GLY A 36 -18.15 -8.55 -18.68
C GLY A 36 -18.16 -9.56 -17.53
N GLN A 37 -17.01 -9.89 -16.96
CA GLN A 37 -16.82 -10.71 -15.78
C GLN A 37 -16.30 -9.84 -14.65
N GLY A 38 -17.14 -9.68 -13.62
CA GLY A 38 -16.85 -8.91 -12.42
C GLY A 38 -18.01 -7.99 -12.10
N GLY A 39 -18.77 -8.31 -11.03
CA GLY A 39 -19.86 -7.46 -10.54
C GLY A 39 -19.39 -6.06 -10.15
N PHE A 40 -20.32 -5.20 -9.72
CA PHE A 40 -20.08 -3.78 -9.39
C PHE A 40 -18.81 -3.52 -8.54
N LEU A 41 -18.48 -4.43 -7.62
CA LEU A 41 -17.33 -4.32 -6.71
C LEU A 41 -15.96 -4.64 -7.32
N VAL A 42 -15.90 -5.24 -8.52
CA VAL A 42 -14.65 -5.62 -9.21
C VAL A 42 -14.11 -4.49 -10.08
N ARG A 43 -14.95 -3.49 -10.33
CA ARG A 43 -14.59 -2.31 -11.08
C ARG A 43 -13.54 -1.48 -10.33
N SER A 44 -12.42 -1.22 -10.99
CA SER A 44 -11.28 -0.48 -10.45
C SER A 44 -11.66 0.95 -10.03
N ASP A 45 -12.63 1.58 -10.71
CA ASP A 45 -13.15 2.89 -10.33
C ASP A 45 -13.93 2.85 -9.01
N VAL A 46 -14.69 1.79 -8.74
CA VAL A 46 -15.47 1.65 -7.50
C VAL A 46 -14.53 1.46 -6.30
N TRP A 47 -13.48 0.65 -6.46
CA TRP A 47 -12.50 0.44 -5.41
C TRP A 47 -11.73 1.72 -5.06
N LEU A 48 -11.28 2.48 -6.07
CA LEU A 48 -10.61 3.78 -5.85
C LEU A 48 -11.52 4.79 -5.16
N ARG A 49 -12.81 4.82 -5.52
CA ARG A 49 -13.81 5.67 -4.85
C ARG A 49 -14.04 5.28 -3.40
N MET A 50 -14.14 3.98 -3.09
CA MET A 50 -14.26 3.49 -1.71
C MET A 50 -13.05 3.88 -0.86
N MET A 51 -11.83 3.75 -1.39
CA MET A 51 -10.61 4.22 -0.72
C MET A 51 -10.63 5.73 -0.49
N GLY A 52 -11.06 6.51 -1.48
CA GLY A 52 -11.22 7.96 -1.34
C GLY A 52 -12.16 8.32 -0.19
N VAL A 53 -13.35 7.72 -0.14
CA VAL A 53 -14.31 7.95 0.98
C VAL A 53 -13.68 7.64 2.33
N PHE A 54 -12.96 6.52 2.44
CA PHE A 54 -12.27 6.16 3.68
C PHE A 54 -11.20 7.20 4.07
N LEU A 55 -10.42 7.68 3.09
CA LEU A 55 -9.44 8.75 3.29
C LEU A 55 -10.08 10.04 3.81
N VAL A 56 -11.26 10.44 3.31
CA VAL A 56 -11.99 11.61 3.85
C VAL A 56 -12.35 11.41 5.30
N ILE A 57 -12.87 10.25 5.68
CA ILE A 57 -13.27 9.96 7.07
C ILE A 57 -12.06 10.11 8.00
N VAL A 58 -10.93 9.49 7.65
CA VAL A 58 -9.69 9.59 8.43
C VAL A 58 -9.17 11.03 8.48
N ALA A 59 -9.20 11.74 7.35
CA ALA A 59 -8.79 13.13 7.27
C ALA A 59 -9.59 14.03 8.21
N VAL A 60 -10.91 13.88 8.25
CA VAL A 60 -11.79 14.63 9.16
C VAL A 60 -11.42 14.34 10.62
N ILE A 61 -11.19 13.07 10.98
CA ILE A 61 -10.75 12.70 12.34
C ILE A 61 -9.42 13.38 12.70
N LEU A 62 -8.44 13.40 11.79
CA LEU A 62 -7.14 14.04 12.00
C LEU A 62 -7.26 15.56 12.14
N ILE A 63 -8.09 16.19 11.30
CA ILE A 63 -8.33 17.64 11.36
C ILE A 63 -8.99 18.00 12.70
N ILE A 64 -10.01 17.26 13.13
CA ILE A 64 -10.66 17.48 14.44
C ILE A 64 -9.64 17.30 15.58
N ARG A 65 -8.82 16.25 15.53
CA ARG A 65 -7.75 16.01 16.52
C ARG A 65 -6.69 17.12 16.53
N SER A 66 -6.38 17.71 15.37
CA SER A 66 -5.44 18.82 15.25
C SER A 66 -5.88 20.08 16.01
N PHE A 67 -7.19 20.26 16.19
CA PHE A 67 -7.77 21.34 16.99
C PHE A 67 -7.94 20.99 18.49
N GLY A 68 -7.47 19.79 18.90
CA GLY A 68 -7.66 19.25 20.24
C GLY A 68 -7.16 20.15 21.37
N LYS A 69 -8.06 20.43 22.32
CA LYS A 69 -7.78 21.08 23.62
C LYS A 69 -6.77 20.27 24.43
N LYS A 70 -5.49 20.64 24.35
CA LYS A 70 -4.56 20.52 25.47
C LYS A 70 -3.94 21.87 25.74
N GLU A 71 -4.23 22.43 26.90
CA GLU A 71 -3.52 23.59 27.44
C GLU A 71 -2.12 23.13 27.82
N GLY A 72 -1.08 23.76 27.26
CA GLY A 72 0.31 23.55 27.67
C GLY A 72 1.27 22.86 26.68
N GLU A 73 0.80 22.31 25.55
CA GLU A 73 1.72 21.74 24.53
C GLU A 73 2.17 22.85 23.55
N GLU A 74 3.48 23.08 23.45
CA GLU A 74 4.08 23.94 22.43
C GLU A 74 3.68 23.47 21.03
N ALA A 75 3.45 24.41 20.11
CA ALA A 75 3.01 24.09 18.75
C ALA A 75 4.07 23.25 18.04
N GLU A 76 3.83 21.94 17.92
CA GLU A 76 4.72 21.01 17.22
C GLU A 76 4.79 21.40 15.73
N GLY A 77 6.01 21.62 15.23
CA GLY A 77 6.29 21.85 13.83
C GLY A 77 5.96 20.63 12.97
N PHE A 78 5.81 20.83 11.66
CA PHE A 78 5.62 19.73 10.72
C PHE A 78 6.95 18.96 10.57
N HIS A 79 7.00 17.72 11.06
CA HIS A 79 8.11 16.81 10.86
C HIS A 79 7.63 15.62 10.00
N PHE A 80 8.10 15.55 8.76
CA PHE A 80 7.77 14.45 7.86
C PHE A 80 8.66 13.24 8.17
N TYR A 81 8.09 12.21 8.80
CA TYR A 81 8.80 10.97 9.11
C TYR A 81 8.89 10.07 7.87
N LEU A 82 9.77 10.39 6.92
CA LEU A 82 10.19 9.44 5.88
C LEU A 82 11.24 8.49 6.45
N ASP A 83 10.76 7.42 7.08
CA ASP A 83 11.61 6.29 7.41
C ASP A 83 12.13 5.64 6.12
N SER A 84 13.41 5.27 6.07
CA SER A 84 14.04 4.55 4.96
C SER A 84 13.24 3.31 4.54
N THR A 85 12.52 2.68 5.48
CA THR A 85 11.60 1.57 5.20
C THR A 85 10.47 1.99 4.26
N VAL A 86 9.85 3.15 4.52
CA VAL A 86 8.70 3.64 3.74
C VAL A 86 9.16 3.97 2.32
N VAL A 87 10.33 4.58 2.18
CA VAL A 87 10.95 4.85 0.88
C VAL A 87 11.21 3.54 0.12
N ALA A 88 11.77 2.52 0.79
CA ALA A 88 12.00 1.22 0.17
C ALA A 88 10.70 0.54 -0.30
N VAL A 89 9.63 0.63 0.48
CA VAL A 89 8.30 0.13 0.09
C VAL A 89 7.77 0.88 -1.14
N ILE A 90 7.83 2.21 -1.16
CA ILE A 90 7.37 3.02 -2.31
C ILE A 90 8.15 2.63 -3.57
N VAL A 91 9.48 2.56 -3.50
CA VAL A 91 10.31 2.17 -4.64
C VAL A 91 9.97 0.76 -5.12
N SER A 92 9.79 -0.19 -4.19
CA SER A 92 9.40 -1.56 -4.54
C SER A 92 8.04 -1.65 -5.23
N LEU A 93 7.06 -0.83 -4.82
CA LEU A 93 5.74 -0.78 -5.44
C LEU A 93 5.80 -0.22 -6.86
N ILE A 94 6.63 0.80 -7.11
CA ILE A 94 6.84 1.34 -8.46
C ILE A 94 7.47 0.27 -9.36
N VAL A 95 8.52 -0.41 -8.88
CA VAL A 95 9.18 -1.50 -9.62
C VAL A 95 8.20 -2.64 -9.90
N TYR A 96 7.40 -3.03 -8.92
CA TYR A 96 6.37 -4.05 -9.08
C TYR A 96 5.34 -3.67 -10.15
N ALA A 97 4.83 -2.43 -10.14
CA ALA A 97 3.86 -1.96 -11.12
C ALA A 97 4.42 -1.99 -12.55
N LEU A 98 5.69 -1.66 -12.74
CA LEU A 98 6.37 -1.70 -14.04
C LEU A 98 6.70 -3.13 -14.50
N ALA A 99 6.98 -4.04 -13.56
CA ALA A 99 7.33 -5.43 -13.84
C ALA A 99 6.09 -6.30 -14.12
N LEU A 100 4.96 -6.01 -13.48
CA LEU A 100 3.72 -6.78 -13.57
C LEU A 100 3.25 -7.07 -15.01
N PRO A 101 3.21 -6.08 -15.95
CA PRO A 101 2.79 -6.36 -17.33
C PRO A 101 3.82 -7.17 -18.14
N LYS A 102 5.10 -7.21 -17.71
CA LYS A 102 6.18 -7.88 -18.46
C LYS A 102 6.48 -9.30 -17.99
N VAL A 103 6.42 -9.51 -16.67
CA VAL A 103 6.86 -10.75 -16.02
C VAL A 103 5.68 -11.62 -15.58
N GLY A 104 4.47 -11.03 -15.52
CA GLY A 104 3.24 -11.75 -15.18
C GLY A 104 3.02 -11.87 -13.68
N PHE A 105 1.74 -12.00 -13.31
CA PHE A 105 1.25 -11.86 -11.95
C PHE A 105 1.91 -12.82 -10.94
N MET A 106 2.09 -14.09 -11.31
CA MET A 106 2.57 -15.11 -10.36
C MET A 106 3.98 -14.81 -9.85
N ILE A 107 4.91 -14.50 -10.75
CA ILE A 107 6.32 -14.29 -10.39
C ILE A 107 6.50 -12.94 -9.70
N THR A 108 5.92 -11.86 -10.23
CA THR A 108 6.08 -10.53 -9.66
C THR A 108 5.45 -10.43 -8.27
N THR A 109 4.26 -11.00 -8.08
CA THR A 109 3.54 -10.95 -6.80
C THR A 109 4.24 -11.81 -5.76
N PHE A 110 4.73 -12.99 -6.14
CA PHE A 110 5.52 -13.83 -5.24
C PHE A 110 6.78 -13.12 -4.75
N LEU A 111 7.57 -12.56 -5.68
CA LEU A 111 8.80 -11.83 -5.33
C LEU A 111 8.52 -10.59 -4.48
N MET A 112 7.45 -9.85 -4.80
CA MET A 112 7.05 -8.67 -4.03
C MET A 112 6.62 -9.03 -2.61
N CYS A 113 5.77 -10.06 -2.45
CA CYS A 113 5.36 -10.56 -1.14
C CYS A 113 6.56 -11.04 -0.32
N LEU A 114 7.46 -11.81 -0.95
CA LEU A 114 8.68 -12.28 -0.29
C LEU A 114 9.56 -11.12 0.16
N TYR A 115 9.78 -10.12 -0.70
CA TYR A 115 10.57 -8.94 -0.38
C TYR A 115 9.97 -8.16 0.79
N LEU A 116 8.66 -7.88 0.74
CA LEU A 116 7.98 -7.14 1.80
C LEU A 116 8.00 -7.90 3.13
N VAL A 117 7.74 -9.20 3.13
CA VAL A 117 7.80 -10.01 4.36
C VAL A 117 9.19 -9.98 4.96
N ILE A 118 10.25 -10.11 4.15
CA ILE A 118 11.63 -10.02 4.66
C ILE A 118 11.92 -8.62 5.18
N LEU A 119 11.55 -7.57 4.44
CA LEU A 119 11.78 -6.19 4.82
C LEU A 119 11.11 -5.84 6.15
N PHE A 120 9.84 -6.23 6.33
CA PHE A 120 9.14 -6.01 7.58
C PHE A 120 9.64 -6.91 8.71
N SER A 121 9.99 -8.18 8.44
CA SER A 121 10.55 -9.07 9.46
C SER A 121 11.90 -8.58 9.98
N VAL A 122 12.74 -8.02 9.11
CA VAL A 122 14.04 -7.43 9.49
C VAL A 122 13.81 -6.17 10.34
N LYS A 123 12.87 -5.32 9.93
CA LYS A 123 12.50 -4.12 10.68
C LYS A 123 11.90 -4.44 12.05
N GLU A 124 11.03 -5.45 12.14
CA GLU A 124 10.39 -5.87 13.39
C GLU A 124 11.42 -6.31 14.43
N GLN A 125 12.52 -6.89 13.99
CA GLN A 125 13.65 -7.25 14.86
C GLN A 125 14.56 -6.06 15.20
N SER A 126 14.20 -4.83 14.80
CA SER A 126 15.02 -3.61 14.91
C SER A 126 16.40 -3.70 14.23
N LEU A 127 16.57 -4.66 13.33
CA LEU A 127 17.82 -4.90 12.62
C LEU A 127 17.85 -4.10 11.32
N THR A 128 19.04 -3.69 10.91
CA THR A 128 19.28 -3.20 9.55
C THR A 128 19.63 -4.41 8.68
N PHE A 129 19.25 -4.42 7.39
CA PHE A 129 19.59 -5.51 6.45
C PHE A 129 21.08 -5.94 6.50
N ARG A 130 21.97 -5.01 6.86
CA ARG A 130 23.41 -5.22 6.97
C ARG A 130 23.86 -5.96 8.25
N THR A 131 23.06 -5.96 9.31
CA THR A 131 23.39 -6.56 10.61
C THR A 131 22.70 -7.91 10.84
N VAL A 132 21.94 -8.42 9.87
CA VAL A 132 21.25 -9.71 10.00
C VAL A 132 22.26 -10.86 9.96
N PRO A 133 22.36 -11.68 11.02
CA PRO A 133 23.27 -12.81 11.05
C PRO A 133 22.88 -13.88 10.02
N LYS A 134 23.88 -14.47 9.33
CA LYS A 134 23.67 -15.47 8.26
C LYS A 134 22.83 -16.68 8.69
N ALA A 135 22.89 -17.05 9.97
CA ALA A 135 22.08 -18.15 10.53
C ALA A 135 20.58 -17.82 10.62
N LEU A 136 20.22 -16.54 10.70
CA LEU A 136 18.83 -16.08 10.78
C LEU A 136 18.21 -15.93 9.39
N TRP A 137 19.03 -15.62 8.38
CA TRP A 137 18.61 -15.50 6.98
C TRP A 137 17.90 -16.76 6.47
N GLY A 138 18.39 -17.95 6.82
CA GLY A 138 17.73 -19.20 6.43
C GLY A 138 16.32 -19.33 7.01
N LYS A 139 16.13 -18.99 8.29
CA LYS A 139 14.81 -19.02 8.95
C LYS A 139 13.88 -17.94 8.40
N LEU A 140 14.40 -16.74 8.14
CA LEU A 140 13.69 -15.63 7.53
C LEU A 140 13.22 -15.97 6.11
N LEU A 141 14.10 -16.56 5.29
CA LEU A 141 13.75 -16.99 3.94
C LEU A 141 12.69 -18.09 3.93
N VAL A 142 12.81 -19.10 4.79
CA VAL A 142 11.81 -20.19 4.86
C VAL A 142 10.44 -19.64 5.28
N LYS A 143 10.38 -18.80 6.32
CA LYS A 143 9.14 -18.13 6.73
C LYS A 143 8.60 -17.22 5.63
N GLY A 144 9.49 -16.46 4.98
CA GLY A 144 9.16 -15.56 3.87
C GLY A 144 8.55 -16.30 2.69
N VAL A 145 9.18 -17.38 2.23
CA VAL A 145 8.70 -18.22 1.12
C VAL A 145 7.36 -18.87 1.48
N LEU A 146 7.21 -19.43 2.69
CA LEU A 146 5.97 -20.05 3.12
C LEU A 146 4.82 -19.03 3.14
N SER A 147 5.04 -17.87 3.78
CA SER A 147 4.03 -16.81 3.86
C SER A 147 3.68 -16.21 2.50
N ALA A 148 4.68 -15.99 1.63
CA ALA A 148 4.48 -15.50 0.27
C ALA A 148 3.71 -16.52 -0.59
N ALA A 149 4.01 -17.81 -0.46
CA ALA A 149 3.28 -18.87 -1.18
C ALA A 149 1.81 -18.94 -0.73
N VAL A 150 1.54 -18.86 0.57
CA VAL A 150 0.17 -18.83 1.10
C VAL A 150 -0.58 -17.59 0.61
N MET A 151 0.03 -16.40 0.69
CA MET A 151 -0.57 -15.16 0.21
C MET A 151 -0.84 -15.20 -1.30
N LEU A 152 0.09 -15.75 -2.09
CA LEU A 152 -0.09 -15.93 -3.52
C LEU A 152 -1.29 -16.85 -3.83
N ALA A 153 -1.41 -17.97 -3.11
CA ALA A 153 -2.54 -18.87 -3.26
C ALA A 153 -3.88 -18.21 -2.91
N VAL A 154 -3.90 -17.43 -1.81
CA VAL A 154 -5.08 -16.64 -1.41
C VAL A 154 -5.44 -15.61 -2.48
N PHE A 155 -4.47 -14.86 -3.01
CA PHE A 155 -4.72 -13.90 -4.07
C PHE A 155 -5.19 -14.57 -5.36
N TRP A 156 -4.58 -15.69 -5.75
CA TRP A 156 -5.02 -16.44 -6.91
C TRP A 156 -6.45 -16.97 -6.75
N PHE A 157 -6.82 -17.45 -5.55
CA PHE A 157 -8.17 -17.91 -5.26
C PHE A 157 -9.19 -16.76 -5.28
N ILE A 158 -8.91 -15.66 -4.57
CA ILE A 158 -9.83 -14.52 -4.50
C ILE A 158 -9.95 -13.85 -5.87
N PHE A 159 -8.84 -13.44 -6.48
CA PHE A 159 -8.91 -12.70 -7.74
C PHE A 159 -9.21 -13.61 -8.94
N GLY A 160 -8.69 -14.84 -8.96
CA GLY A 160 -8.87 -15.76 -10.08
C GLY A 160 -10.19 -16.54 -10.06
N LYS A 161 -10.57 -17.10 -8.91
CA LYS A 161 -11.80 -17.91 -8.80
C LYS A 161 -13.01 -17.10 -8.36
N LEU A 162 -12.87 -16.26 -7.34
CA LEU A 162 -14.02 -15.52 -6.78
C LEU A 162 -14.39 -14.30 -7.64
N LEU A 163 -13.40 -13.59 -8.15
CA LEU A 163 -13.60 -12.34 -8.91
C LEU A 163 -13.43 -12.51 -10.42
N SER A 164 -13.05 -13.70 -10.90
CA SER A 164 -12.84 -14.03 -12.33
C SER A 164 -11.96 -13.02 -13.08
N VAL A 165 -10.95 -12.47 -12.41
CA VAL A 165 -10.02 -11.51 -13.00
C VAL A 165 -9.01 -12.25 -13.88
N GLN A 166 -8.82 -11.77 -15.11
CA GLN A 166 -7.74 -12.26 -15.96
C GLN A 166 -6.40 -11.69 -15.49
N PHE A 167 -5.53 -12.56 -15.01
CA PHE A 167 -4.19 -12.15 -14.63
C PHE A 167 -3.29 -12.02 -15.87
N PRO A 168 -2.38 -11.04 -15.90
CA PRO A 168 -1.33 -11.01 -16.91
C PRO A 168 -0.49 -12.28 -16.79
N THR A 169 -0.58 -13.11 -17.81
CA THR A 169 0.23 -14.31 -17.97
C THR A 169 1.60 -13.91 -18.53
N PHE A 170 2.61 -14.70 -18.20
CA PHE A 170 3.95 -14.49 -18.70
C PHE A 170 3.99 -14.79 -20.20
N SER A 171 4.12 -13.76 -21.03
CA SER A 171 4.42 -13.90 -22.47
C SER A 171 5.90 -13.56 -22.69
N LEU A 172 6.76 -14.59 -22.61
CA LEU A 172 8.19 -14.46 -22.94
C LEU A 172 8.40 -14.21 -24.45
N PHE A 173 7.37 -14.49 -25.26
CA PHE A 173 7.29 -14.16 -26.68
C PHE A 173 5.86 -13.64 -26.91
N GLY A 174 5.76 -12.44 -27.49
CA GLY A 174 4.51 -11.96 -28.08
C GLY A 174 4.14 -12.76 -29.32
#